data_AF-A0A9E4VHC6-F1
#
_entry.id   AF-A0A9E4VHC6-F1
#
_cell.length_a   1.000
_cell.length_b   1.000
_cell.length_c   1.000
_cell.angle_alpha   90.00
_cell.angle_beta   90.00
_cell.angle_gamma   90.00
#
_symmetry.space_group_name_H-M   'P 1'
#
loop_
_entity.id
_entity.type
_entity.pdbx_description
1 polymer ?
#
loop_
_entity_poly.entity_id
_entity_poly.type
_entity_poly.pdbx_seq_one_letter_code
_entity_poly.pdbx_strand_id
1 'polypeptide(L)'
;MSYNLSNDAEPPPGPIPAGISAANLVRVRNGSLALLVALLLILILWWTRSIYTDWLWFEHLGYRSVFTKILILKTWLFLAGALVAGVAIGLNLYMAMRYSMGASTLSIPRDTFRLLWASIVATAAVTVLIVAAVFGTAASGRWETLLLYFNKLSFGVSDAQFGLDTSFYVVTLGLLNFVQGWTLALLITVTLASLTLYVAVYSLRGIGFLLAPRLLKHMAVIGLFLMLTIAGGHAINVYELVLSDNGVVFGATYADIHARMPVYWLLTGIAMLAALGFGVSIFFGGLRFMAGAFSLWVIMVLLAGLAYPALFQRFQVQPNEFERERPYILRNITATRAAYQLDQLQVVPFQSTPKLDARAVEQSQSTLDNIRLWDLQPLQDAYNQLQFMELYYNFLNMDWDRYTVNNRKLQVLVAARELNPENLPPDAQNWVNQKLQYTHGFGIAMSPATGFTPGEGRPEFLLQDIPIRGEFPVQRPELYYGESPVEFVIVNSELPEVDPREEAQHYEGDGGVALTSGLRRFAYASQFADVNILLSDQITPDSRIQYRKQIRDRVSTIAPFLKLDRDPYPVLDNAGKLFWLQDAYTVSGRFPYSTPFDERFNYIRNSVKVVVDAYNGSVDFYVIEP
;
A
#
# COMPACT_ATOMS: atom_id res chain seq x y z
N MET A 1 -40.30 23.88 82.79
CA MET A 1 -41.33 23.99 81.74
C MET A 1 -40.67 24.58 80.50
N SER A 2 -40.79 23.84 79.40
CA SER A 2 -40.28 24.00 78.01
C SER A 2 -39.39 25.20 77.65
N TYR A 3 -38.13 24.90 77.27
CA TYR A 3 -37.35 25.70 76.33
C TYR A 3 -37.85 25.41 74.90
N ASN A 4 -38.26 26.45 74.17
CA ASN A 4 -38.58 26.38 72.75
C ASN A 4 -37.38 26.95 71.96
N LEU A 5 -36.62 26.05 71.34
CA LEU A 5 -35.55 26.38 70.39
C LEU A 5 -36.17 26.39 69.00
N SER A 6 -36.59 27.57 68.54
CA SER A 6 -36.93 27.81 67.13
C SER A 6 -36.11 29.00 66.65
N ASN A 7 -34.87 28.74 66.28
CA ASN A 7 -34.04 29.68 65.55
C ASN A 7 -33.33 28.94 64.42
N ASP A 8 -34.12 28.39 63.49
CA ASP A 8 -33.66 27.95 62.18
C ASP A 8 -34.11 29.03 61.18
N ALA A 9 -33.35 30.12 61.12
CA ALA A 9 -33.38 30.98 59.96
C ALA A 9 -32.84 30.16 58.77
N GLU A 10 -33.66 29.94 57.75
CA GLU A 10 -33.20 29.35 56.48
C GLU A 10 -31.97 30.12 55.99
N PRO A 11 -30.85 29.45 55.66
CA PRO A 11 -29.74 30.11 55.01
C PRO A 11 -30.23 30.68 53.66
N PRO A 12 -29.78 31.88 53.25
CA PRO A 12 -30.17 32.44 51.97
C PRO A 12 -29.84 31.45 50.85
N PRO A 13 -30.65 31.38 49.79
CA PRO A 13 -30.37 30.50 48.66
C PRO A 13 -28.95 30.78 48.17
N GLY A 14 -28.08 29.77 48.24
CA GLY A 14 -26.73 29.85 47.69
C GLY A 14 -26.80 30.28 46.22
N PRO A 15 -25.77 30.97 45.69
CA PRO A 15 -25.78 31.45 44.32
C PRO A 15 -26.08 30.30 43.37
N ILE A 16 -27.16 30.43 42.60
CA ILE A 16 -27.48 29.54 41.48
C ILE A 16 -26.21 29.50 40.61
N PRO A 17 -25.60 28.33 40.34
CA PRO A 17 -24.44 28.27 39.47
C PRO A 17 -24.82 28.93 38.15
N ALA A 18 -24.04 29.92 37.72
CA ALA A 18 -24.35 30.78 36.58
C ALA A 18 -24.70 29.91 35.36
N GLY A 19 -26.00 29.75 35.10
CA GLY A 19 -26.49 29.02 33.94
C GLY A 19 -25.97 29.72 32.70
N ILE A 20 -25.30 28.97 31.82
CA ILE A 20 -24.82 29.51 30.55
C ILE A 20 -26.02 30.14 29.83
N SER A 21 -25.98 31.45 29.60
CA SER A 21 -27.11 32.16 28.99
C SER A 21 -27.44 31.56 27.62
N ALA A 22 -28.72 31.55 27.24
CA ALA A 22 -29.15 31.04 25.93
C ALA A 22 -28.39 31.73 24.76
N ALA A 23 -28.03 33.00 24.93
CA ALA A 23 -27.20 33.75 24.01
C ALA A 23 -25.77 33.17 23.88
N ASN A 24 -25.16 32.77 25.00
CA ASN A 24 -23.84 32.13 25.01
C ASN A 24 -23.90 30.74 24.37
N LEU A 25 -24.97 29.97 24.59
CA LEU A 25 -25.16 28.66 23.94
C LEU A 25 -25.30 28.79 22.41
N VAL A 26 -26.06 29.78 21.93
CA VAL A 26 -26.20 30.06 20.49
C VAL A 26 -24.88 30.53 19.89
N ARG A 27 -24.12 31.37 20.60
CA ARG A 27 -22.81 31.86 20.17
C ARG A 27 -21.78 30.71 20.10
N VAL A 28 -21.74 29.82 21.09
CA VAL A 28 -20.89 28.62 21.08
C VAL A 28 -21.30 27.68 19.95
N ARG A 29 -22.59 27.38 19.78
CA ARG A 29 -23.08 26.54 18.67
C ARG A 29 -22.68 27.09 17.31
N ASN A 30 -22.91 28.37 17.07
CA ASN A 30 -22.59 29.00 15.79
C ASN A 30 -21.07 29.08 15.57
N GLY A 31 -20.29 29.32 16.63
CA GLY A 31 -18.82 29.27 16.59
C GLY A 31 -18.28 27.87 16.29
N SER A 32 -18.82 26.82 16.94
CA SER A 32 -18.47 25.43 16.67
C SER A 32 -18.87 24.99 15.26
N LEU A 33 -20.03 25.43 14.76
CA LEU A 33 -20.45 25.16 13.39
C LEU A 33 -19.51 25.84 12.38
N ALA A 34 -19.14 27.10 12.63
CA ALA A 34 -18.19 27.84 11.79
C ALA A 34 -16.82 27.16 11.77
N LEU A 35 -16.33 26.70 12.94
CA LEU A 35 -15.07 25.96 13.05
C LEU A 35 -15.14 24.63 12.29
N LEU A 36 -16.24 23.89 12.40
CA LEU A 36 -16.43 22.62 11.70
C LEU A 36 -16.49 22.81 10.17
N VAL A 37 -17.19 23.85 9.71
CA VAL A 37 -17.22 24.23 8.29
C VAL A 37 -15.82 24.63 7.82
N ALA A 38 -15.09 25.45 8.58
CA ALA A 38 -13.73 25.83 8.26
C ALA A 38 -12.79 24.61 8.18
N LEU A 39 -12.89 23.69 9.13
CA LEU A 39 -12.11 22.44 9.13
C LEU A 39 -12.43 21.58 7.90
N LEU A 40 -13.72 21.40 7.56
CA LEU A 40 -14.13 20.66 6.38
C LEU A 40 -13.61 21.32 5.09
N LEU A 41 -13.69 22.65 4.99
CA LEU A 41 -13.15 23.39 3.86
C LEU A 41 -11.63 23.20 3.74
N ILE A 42 -10.89 23.27 4.85
CA ILE A 42 -9.45 23.02 4.86
C ILE A 42 -9.14 21.59 4.37
N LEU A 43 -9.86 20.58 4.86
CA LEU A 43 -9.68 19.19 4.45
C LEU A 43 -9.99 18.99 2.95
N ILE A 44 -11.07 19.59 2.45
CA ILE A 44 -11.44 19.53 1.04
C ILE A 44 -10.39 20.22 0.18
N LEU A 45 -9.93 21.41 0.57
CA LEU A 45 -8.88 22.14 -0.16
C LEU A 45 -7.57 21.35 -0.17
N TRP A 46 -7.18 20.77 0.96
CA TRP A 46 -5.98 19.94 1.07
C TRP A 46 -6.04 18.71 0.15
N TRP A 47 -7.19 18.02 0.12
CA TRP A 47 -7.40 16.87 -0.77
C TRP A 47 -7.45 17.26 -2.25
N THR A 48 -8.17 18.34 -2.58
CA THR A 48 -8.31 18.83 -3.96
C THR A 48 -6.98 19.30 -4.52
N ARG A 49 -6.15 19.94 -3.69
CA ARG A 49 -4.78 20.33 -4.05
C ARG A 49 -3.97 19.13 -4.50
N SER A 50 -3.92 18.06 -3.69
CA SER A 50 -3.16 16.85 -4.03
C SER A 50 -3.62 16.23 -5.34
N ILE A 51 -4.94 16.15 -5.55
CA ILE A 51 -5.50 15.62 -6.80
C ILE A 51 -5.10 16.48 -7.99
N TYR A 52 -5.14 17.81 -7.85
CA TYR A 52 -4.80 18.71 -8.93
C TYR A 52 -3.31 18.65 -9.30
N THR A 53 -2.41 18.65 -8.32
CA THR A 53 -0.96 18.55 -8.58
C THR A 53 -0.57 17.18 -9.14
N ASP A 54 -1.16 16.09 -8.63
CA ASP A 54 -0.97 14.75 -9.20
C ASP A 54 -1.52 14.67 -10.62
N TRP A 55 -2.72 15.21 -10.87
CA TRP A 55 -3.32 15.22 -12.19
C TRP A 55 -2.42 15.90 -13.24
N LEU A 56 -1.85 17.07 -12.90
CA LEU A 56 -0.90 17.78 -13.78
C LEU A 56 0.38 16.97 -14.04
N TRP A 57 0.89 16.29 -13.02
CA TRP A 57 2.11 15.47 -13.12
C TRP A 57 1.93 14.24 -14.00
N PHE A 58 0.83 13.50 -13.78
CA PHE A 58 0.49 12.35 -14.61
C PHE A 58 0.16 12.76 -16.05
N GLU A 59 -0.47 13.91 -16.25
CA GLU A 59 -0.70 14.46 -17.59
C GLU A 59 0.59 14.79 -18.32
N HIS A 60 1.54 15.45 -17.63
CA HIS A 60 2.84 15.76 -18.20
C HIS A 60 3.61 14.51 -18.65
N LEU A 61 3.53 13.41 -17.91
CA LEU A 61 4.20 12.14 -18.26
C LEU A 61 3.41 11.25 -19.23
N GLY A 62 2.22 11.67 -19.69
CA GLY A 62 1.36 10.85 -20.55
C GLY A 62 0.60 9.72 -19.84
N TYR A 63 0.71 9.60 -18.52
CA TYR A 63 0.05 8.56 -17.70
C TYR A 63 -1.25 9.02 -17.01
N ARG A 64 -1.88 10.11 -17.49
CA ARG A 64 -3.17 10.63 -16.95
C ARG A 64 -4.25 9.56 -16.85
N SER A 65 -4.29 8.62 -17.80
CA SER A 65 -5.26 7.51 -17.78
C SER A 65 -5.09 6.59 -16.57
N VAL A 66 -3.85 6.39 -16.08
CA VAL A 66 -3.57 5.55 -14.91
C VAL A 66 -4.13 6.22 -13.66
N PHE A 67 -3.77 7.48 -13.43
CA PHE A 67 -4.26 8.26 -12.30
C PHE A 67 -5.78 8.36 -12.26
N THR A 68 -6.40 8.73 -13.38
CA THR A 68 -7.86 8.88 -13.45
C THR A 68 -8.59 7.55 -13.23
N LYS A 69 -8.12 6.44 -13.81
CA LYS A 69 -8.71 5.12 -13.56
C LYS A 69 -8.63 4.72 -12.09
N ILE A 70 -7.46 4.88 -11.46
CA ILE A 70 -7.27 4.54 -10.04
C ILE A 70 -8.16 5.42 -9.15
N LEU A 71 -8.16 6.74 -9.39
CA LEU A 71 -8.95 7.69 -8.62
C LEU A 71 -10.46 7.41 -8.75
N ILE A 72 -10.96 7.27 -9.97
CA ILE A 72 -12.38 6.98 -10.24
C ILE A 72 -12.79 5.68 -9.55
N LEU A 73 -11.98 4.62 -9.65
CA LEU A 73 -12.29 3.34 -9.04
C LEU A 73 -12.29 3.41 -7.50
N LYS A 74 -11.29 4.06 -6.90
CA LYS A 74 -11.22 4.30 -5.45
C LYS A 74 -12.44 5.09 -4.96
N THR A 75 -12.81 6.16 -5.66
CA THR A 75 -13.99 6.97 -5.32
C THR A 75 -15.29 6.16 -5.46
N TRP A 76 -15.45 5.40 -6.55
CA TRP A 76 -16.62 4.53 -6.74
C TRP A 76 -16.74 3.47 -5.65
N LEU A 77 -15.65 2.79 -5.30
CA LEU A 77 -15.64 1.78 -4.25
C LEU A 77 -15.92 2.38 -2.87
N PHE A 78 -15.36 3.57 -2.60
CA PHE A 78 -15.67 4.32 -1.38
C PHE A 78 -17.17 4.61 -1.29
N LEU A 79 -17.75 5.21 -2.33
CA LEU A 79 -19.16 5.60 -2.35
C LEU A 79 -20.08 4.37 -2.28
N ALA A 80 -19.79 3.31 -3.04
CA ALA A 80 -20.57 2.08 -3.04
C ALA A 80 -20.50 1.37 -1.68
N GLY A 81 -19.30 1.21 -1.11
CA GLY A 81 -19.11 0.60 0.21
C GLY A 81 -19.77 1.42 1.32
N ALA A 82 -19.60 2.74 1.31
CA ALA A 82 -20.22 3.65 2.28
C ALA A 82 -21.74 3.65 2.16
N LEU A 83 -22.28 3.61 0.94
CA LEU A 83 -23.73 3.54 0.71
C LEU A 83 -24.30 2.22 1.24
N VAL A 84 -23.71 1.08 0.88
CA VAL A 84 -24.19 -0.24 1.34
C VAL A 84 -24.12 -0.33 2.85
N ALA A 85 -22.99 0.05 3.47
CA ALA A 85 -22.84 0.02 4.91
C ALA A 85 -23.78 1.02 5.61
N GLY A 86 -23.88 2.25 5.09
CA GLY A 86 -24.73 3.32 5.61
C GLY A 86 -26.21 2.97 5.56
N VAL A 87 -26.68 2.35 4.48
CA VAL A 87 -28.05 1.85 4.36
C VAL A 87 -28.27 0.69 5.34
N ALA A 88 -27.35 -0.28 5.40
CA ALA A 88 -27.49 -1.44 6.28
C ALA A 88 -27.56 -1.03 7.77
N ILE A 89 -26.65 -0.16 8.23
CA ILE A 89 -26.62 0.32 9.60
C ILE A 89 -27.76 1.31 9.89
N GLY A 90 -28.07 2.22 8.97
CA GLY A 90 -29.15 3.19 9.12
C GLY A 90 -30.51 2.52 9.25
N LEU A 91 -30.82 1.55 8.37
CA LEU A 91 -32.04 0.77 8.46
C LEU A 91 -32.10 -0.05 9.76
N ASN A 92 -30.99 -0.66 10.18
CA ASN A 92 -30.95 -1.43 11.43
C ASN A 92 -31.18 -0.56 12.66
N LEU A 93 -30.48 0.57 12.78
CA LEU A 93 -30.66 1.47 13.92
C LEU A 93 -32.06 2.09 13.93
N TYR A 94 -32.62 2.42 12.75
CA TYR A 94 -34.01 2.84 12.63
C TYR A 94 -34.98 1.78 13.14
N MET A 95 -34.82 0.52 12.74
CA MET A 95 -35.64 -0.60 13.24
C MET A 95 -35.45 -0.82 14.75
N ALA A 96 -34.22 -0.76 15.25
CA ALA A 96 -33.92 -0.90 16.67
C ALA A 96 -34.57 0.21 17.50
N MET A 97 -34.50 1.47 17.05
CA MET A 97 -35.24 2.60 17.63
C MET A 97 -36.74 2.32 17.62
N ARG A 98 -37.32 1.97 16.45
CA ARG A 98 -38.76 1.72 16.31
C ARG A 98 -39.26 0.60 17.24
N TYR A 99 -38.51 -0.49 17.37
CA TYR A 99 -38.88 -1.63 18.20
C TYR A 99 -38.61 -1.44 19.70
N SER A 100 -37.79 -0.46 20.07
CA SER A 100 -37.47 -0.14 21.46
C SER A 100 -38.34 0.97 22.06
N MET A 101 -39.13 1.67 21.25
CA MET A 101 -40.11 2.68 21.72
C MET A 101 -41.19 2.09 22.63
N GLY A 102 -41.55 2.83 23.68
CA GLY A 102 -42.66 2.51 24.58
C GLY A 102 -42.70 3.46 25.80
N ALA A 103 -43.60 3.21 26.75
CA ALA A 103 -43.72 4.03 27.96
C ALA A 103 -42.43 4.04 28.79
N SER A 104 -42.11 5.19 29.39
CA SER A 104 -41.00 5.37 30.34
C SER A 104 -41.51 5.16 31.77
N THR A 105 -40.77 4.44 32.60
CA THR A 105 -41.05 4.24 34.03
C THR A 105 -40.23 5.18 34.91
N LEU A 106 -39.19 5.80 34.36
CA LEU A 106 -38.38 6.83 35.04
C LEU A 106 -39.13 8.16 35.14
N SER A 107 -39.17 8.73 36.33
CA SER A 107 -39.69 10.08 36.61
C SER A 107 -38.62 11.15 36.33
N ILE A 108 -38.20 11.27 35.07
CA ILE A 108 -37.23 12.28 34.62
C ILE A 108 -37.98 13.53 34.12
N PRO A 109 -37.51 14.76 34.41
CA PRO A 109 -38.06 15.98 33.81
C PRO A 109 -38.14 15.88 32.28
N ARG A 110 -39.24 16.37 31.69
CA ARG A 110 -39.49 16.24 30.23
C ARG A 110 -38.34 16.81 29.38
N ASP A 111 -37.71 17.89 29.83
CA ASP A 111 -36.62 18.53 29.10
C ASP A 111 -35.32 17.72 29.16
N THR A 112 -35.02 17.09 30.29
CA THR A 112 -33.89 16.16 30.41
C THR A 112 -34.10 14.92 29.54
N PHE A 113 -35.32 14.36 29.51
CA PHE A 113 -35.64 13.23 28.64
C PHE A 113 -35.48 13.59 27.15
N ARG A 114 -35.97 14.76 26.73
CA ARG A 114 -35.79 15.25 25.34
C ARG A 114 -34.32 15.39 24.97
N LEU A 115 -33.48 15.90 25.88
CA LEU A 115 -32.04 16.07 25.64
C LEU A 115 -31.32 14.73 25.51
N LEU A 116 -31.61 13.76 26.40
CA LEU A 116 -31.04 12.41 26.33
C LEU A 116 -31.53 11.63 25.09
N TRP A 117 -32.79 11.81 24.70
CA TRP A 117 -33.29 11.23 23.45
C TRP A 117 -32.60 11.83 22.23
N ALA A 118 -32.46 13.16 22.20
CA ALA A 118 -31.74 13.85 21.15
C ALA A 118 -30.27 13.40 21.07
N SER A 119 -29.60 13.15 22.20
CA SER A 119 -28.23 12.64 22.20
C SER A 119 -28.13 11.20 21.68
N ILE A 120 -29.08 10.31 21.99
CA ILE A 120 -29.13 8.96 21.40
C ILE A 120 -29.31 9.02 19.89
N VAL A 121 -30.25 9.84 19.39
CA VAL A 121 -30.49 9.99 17.95
C VAL A 121 -29.27 10.61 17.26
N ALA A 122 -28.67 11.64 17.86
CA ALA A 122 -27.44 12.25 17.34
C ALA A 122 -26.29 11.26 17.31
N THR A 123 -26.11 10.46 18.37
CA THR A 123 -25.09 9.41 18.44
C THR A 123 -25.32 8.35 17.36
N ALA A 124 -26.56 7.88 17.19
CA ALA A 124 -26.91 6.93 16.14
C ALA A 124 -26.62 7.48 14.74
N ALA A 125 -26.97 8.75 14.46
CA ALA A 125 -26.66 9.40 13.18
C ALA A 125 -25.15 9.51 12.95
N VAL A 126 -24.38 9.90 13.97
CA VAL A 126 -22.92 9.95 13.90
C VAL A 126 -22.33 8.55 13.70
N THR A 127 -22.86 7.53 14.37
CA THR A 127 -22.45 6.12 14.16
C THR A 127 -22.67 5.69 12.71
N VAL A 128 -23.82 6.02 12.09
CA VAL A 128 -24.08 5.71 10.68
C VAL A 128 -23.02 6.35 9.78
N LEU A 129 -22.72 7.63 9.97
CA LEU A 129 -21.73 8.35 9.16
C LEU A 129 -20.31 7.78 9.31
N ILE A 130 -19.88 7.52 10.55
CA ILE A 130 -18.55 6.96 10.83
C ILE A 130 -18.43 5.55 10.25
N VAL A 131 -19.41 4.68 10.51
CA VAL A 131 -19.41 3.29 10.01
C VAL A 131 -19.43 3.29 8.47
N ALA A 132 -20.27 4.12 7.84
CA ALA A 132 -20.27 4.25 6.38
C ALA A 132 -18.90 4.67 5.83
N ALA A 133 -18.27 5.69 6.42
CA ALA A 133 -16.95 6.15 5.99
C ALA A 133 -15.85 5.08 6.18
N VAL A 134 -15.85 4.35 7.30
CA VAL A 134 -14.89 3.27 7.59
C VAL A 134 -15.04 2.13 6.57
N PHE A 135 -16.25 1.65 6.35
CA PHE A 135 -16.51 0.55 5.40
C PHE A 135 -16.29 0.97 3.94
N GLY A 136 -16.58 2.23 3.59
CA GLY A 136 -16.23 2.82 2.30
C GLY A 136 -14.72 2.88 2.09
N THR A 137 -13.96 3.31 3.10
CA THR A 137 -12.49 3.35 3.05
C THR A 137 -11.91 1.95 2.87
N ALA A 138 -12.43 0.97 3.62
CA ALA A 138 -12.03 -0.43 3.49
C ALA A 138 -12.28 -0.98 2.07
N ALA A 139 -13.38 -0.61 1.42
CA ALA A 139 -13.68 -0.98 0.04
C ALA A 139 -12.76 -0.27 -0.97
N SER A 140 -12.53 1.03 -0.80
CA SER A 140 -11.61 1.80 -1.64
C SER A 140 -10.18 1.24 -1.65
N GLY A 141 -9.71 0.74 -0.49
CA GLY A 141 -8.40 0.10 -0.37
C GLY A 141 -8.21 -1.18 -1.21
N ARG A 142 -9.29 -1.78 -1.74
CA ARG A 142 -9.27 -3.00 -2.56
C ARG A 142 -9.46 -2.75 -4.05
N TRP A 143 -9.21 -1.53 -4.51
CA TRP A 143 -9.28 -1.15 -5.92
C TRP A 143 -8.47 -2.08 -6.83
N GLU A 144 -7.25 -2.48 -6.40
CA GLU A 144 -6.37 -3.36 -7.18
C GLU A 144 -6.97 -4.75 -7.36
N THR A 145 -7.47 -5.37 -6.28
CA THR A 145 -8.13 -6.68 -6.33
C THR A 145 -9.33 -6.69 -7.29
N LEU A 146 -10.13 -5.62 -7.27
CA LEU A 146 -11.29 -5.50 -8.15
C LEU A 146 -10.88 -5.27 -9.61
N LEU A 147 -9.87 -4.43 -9.84
CA LEU A 147 -9.37 -4.15 -11.19
C LEU A 147 -8.73 -5.40 -11.80
N LEU A 148 -7.95 -6.15 -11.02
CA LEU A 148 -7.42 -7.45 -11.42
C LEU A 148 -8.54 -8.44 -11.71
N TYR A 149 -9.62 -8.48 -10.93
CA TYR A 149 -10.74 -9.40 -11.19
C TYR A 149 -11.38 -9.20 -12.56
N PHE A 150 -11.57 -7.95 -12.97
CA PHE A 150 -12.15 -7.63 -14.29
C PHE A 150 -11.16 -7.78 -15.45
N ASN A 151 -9.86 -7.79 -15.18
CA ASN A 151 -8.81 -7.86 -16.20
C ASN A 151 -7.92 -9.11 -16.06
N LYS A 152 -8.39 -10.13 -15.33
CA LYS A 152 -7.57 -11.31 -15.02
C LYS A 152 -7.25 -12.12 -16.28
N LEU A 153 -6.03 -12.63 -16.31
CA LEU A 153 -5.57 -13.60 -17.29
C LEU A 153 -5.30 -14.95 -16.61
N SER A 154 -5.37 -16.03 -17.38
CA SER A 154 -4.99 -17.36 -16.90
C SER A 154 -3.46 -17.43 -16.78
N PHE A 155 -2.99 -18.06 -15.70
CA PHE A 155 -1.57 -18.32 -15.50
C PHE A 155 -1.08 -19.49 -16.38
N GLY A 156 -1.99 -20.29 -16.95
CA GLY A 156 -1.68 -21.51 -17.69
C GLY A 156 -1.23 -22.67 -16.79
N VAL A 157 -1.28 -22.49 -15.47
CA VAL A 157 -0.90 -23.48 -14.46
C VAL A 157 -2.09 -23.69 -13.54
N SER A 158 -2.50 -24.95 -13.36
CA SER A 158 -3.58 -25.33 -12.47
C SER A 158 -3.07 -25.92 -11.17
N ASP A 159 -3.82 -25.72 -10.10
CA ASP A 159 -3.50 -26.33 -8.82
C ASP A 159 -3.73 -27.85 -8.85
N ALA A 160 -2.90 -28.59 -8.10
CA ALA A 160 -2.89 -30.04 -8.14
C ALA A 160 -4.04 -30.72 -7.37
N GLN A 161 -4.89 -29.97 -6.66
CA GLN A 161 -5.95 -30.53 -5.83
C GLN A 161 -7.34 -30.33 -6.42
N PHE A 162 -7.66 -29.10 -6.84
CA PHE A 162 -8.95 -28.71 -7.37
C PHE A 162 -8.93 -28.54 -8.89
N GLY A 163 -7.74 -28.52 -9.52
CA GLY A 163 -7.60 -28.35 -10.97
C GLY A 163 -8.02 -26.95 -11.45
N LEU A 164 -8.05 -25.95 -10.56
CA LEU A 164 -8.37 -24.58 -10.88
C LEU A 164 -7.09 -23.84 -11.29
N ASP A 165 -7.20 -22.96 -12.29
CA ASP A 165 -6.10 -22.09 -12.68
C ASP A 165 -5.63 -21.22 -11.51
N THR A 166 -4.33 -20.95 -11.41
CA THR A 166 -3.75 -20.11 -10.36
C THR A 166 -4.38 -18.72 -10.25
N SER A 167 -4.91 -18.16 -11.35
CA SER A 167 -5.68 -16.90 -11.34
C SER A 167 -6.91 -16.94 -10.44
N PHE A 168 -7.50 -18.13 -10.20
CA PHE A 168 -8.56 -18.29 -9.23
C PHE A 168 -8.07 -17.90 -7.83
N TYR A 169 -6.93 -18.43 -7.38
CA TYR A 169 -6.40 -18.21 -6.04
C TYR A 169 -5.86 -16.79 -5.85
N VAL A 170 -5.14 -16.29 -6.86
CA VAL A 170 -4.52 -14.95 -6.83
C VAL A 170 -5.57 -13.85 -6.86
N VAL A 171 -6.59 -13.98 -7.73
CA VAL A 171 -7.53 -12.89 -8.01
C VAL A 171 -8.92 -13.18 -7.44
N THR A 172 -9.54 -14.29 -7.83
CA THR A 172 -10.95 -14.57 -7.53
C THR A 172 -11.17 -14.87 -6.06
N LEU A 173 -10.36 -15.75 -5.48
CA LEU A 173 -10.41 -16.12 -4.07
C LEU A 173 -10.06 -14.94 -3.17
N GLY A 174 -9.09 -14.11 -3.57
CA GLY A 174 -8.78 -12.84 -2.89
C GLY A 174 -10.00 -11.91 -2.81
N LEU A 175 -10.75 -11.75 -3.90
CA LEU A 175 -11.98 -10.97 -3.92
C LEU A 175 -13.08 -11.60 -3.04
N LEU A 176 -13.26 -12.92 -3.11
CA LEU A 176 -14.26 -13.63 -2.29
C LEU A 176 -13.98 -13.48 -0.79
N ASN A 177 -12.72 -13.61 -0.37
CA ASN A 177 -12.31 -13.36 1.01
C ASN A 177 -12.58 -11.93 1.44
N PHE A 178 -12.29 -10.95 0.58
CA PHE A 178 -12.58 -9.56 0.89
C PHE A 178 -14.08 -9.32 1.08
N VAL A 179 -14.92 -9.79 0.13
CA VAL A 179 -16.38 -9.63 0.21
C VAL A 179 -16.92 -10.31 1.46
N GLN A 180 -16.50 -11.56 1.73
CA GLN A 180 -16.94 -12.31 2.89
C GLN A 180 -16.53 -11.61 4.20
N GLY A 181 -15.27 -11.19 4.33
CA GLY A 181 -14.77 -10.51 5.52
C GLY A 181 -15.40 -9.13 5.73
N TRP A 182 -15.62 -8.37 4.65
CA TRP A 182 -16.28 -7.06 4.68
C TRP A 182 -17.75 -7.21 5.13
N THR A 183 -18.49 -8.17 4.57
CA THR A 183 -19.88 -8.42 4.98
C THR A 183 -19.97 -8.95 6.41
N LEU A 184 -19.06 -9.85 6.81
CA LEU A 184 -19.01 -10.36 8.18
C LEU A 184 -18.77 -9.23 9.18
N ALA A 185 -17.77 -8.38 8.94
CA ALA A 185 -17.48 -7.22 9.76
C ALA A 185 -18.69 -6.28 9.86
N LEU A 186 -19.36 -6.00 8.72
CA LEU A 186 -20.54 -5.14 8.69
C LEU A 186 -21.67 -5.72 9.55
N LEU A 187 -21.97 -7.01 9.41
CA LEU A 187 -23.03 -7.67 10.18
C LEU A 187 -22.72 -7.72 11.68
N ILE A 188 -21.46 -7.90 12.07
CA ILE A 188 -21.03 -7.81 13.46
C ILE A 188 -21.20 -6.38 13.98
N THR A 189 -20.76 -5.36 13.23
CA THR A 189 -20.94 -3.95 13.62
C THR A 189 -22.42 -3.60 13.76
N VAL A 190 -23.26 -4.03 12.82
CA VAL A 190 -24.71 -3.84 12.85
C VAL A 190 -25.34 -4.53 14.07
N THR A 191 -24.92 -5.76 14.39
CA THR A 191 -25.35 -6.51 15.57
C THR A 191 -25.03 -5.74 16.84
N LEU A 192 -23.76 -5.34 17.01
CA LEU A 192 -23.29 -4.63 18.20
C LEU A 192 -23.96 -3.27 18.34
N ALA A 193 -24.01 -2.47 17.28
CA ALA A 193 -24.64 -1.15 17.32
C ALA A 193 -26.14 -1.23 17.64
N SER A 194 -26.84 -2.24 17.11
CA SER A 194 -28.25 -2.48 17.44
C SER A 194 -28.44 -2.87 18.92
N LEU A 195 -27.61 -3.76 19.44
CA LEU A 195 -27.64 -4.16 20.86
C LEU A 195 -27.33 -2.98 21.79
N THR A 196 -26.29 -2.19 21.50
CA THR A 196 -25.95 -0.98 22.25
C THR A 196 -27.09 0.02 22.26
N LEU A 197 -27.75 0.21 21.11
CA LEU A 197 -28.90 1.10 21.00
C LEU A 197 -30.11 0.59 21.80
N TYR A 198 -30.39 -0.73 21.78
CA TYR A 198 -31.43 -1.32 22.63
C TYR A 198 -31.15 -1.10 24.11
N VAL A 199 -29.91 -1.32 24.56
CA VAL A 199 -29.49 -1.05 25.94
C VAL A 199 -29.70 0.43 26.26
N ALA A 200 -29.22 1.35 25.44
CA ALA A 200 -29.35 2.78 25.67
C ALA A 200 -30.81 3.25 25.79
N VAL A 201 -31.69 2.79 24.88
CA VAL A 201 -33.12 3.16 24.90
C VAL A 201 -33.85 2.54 26.09
N TYR A 202 -33.57 1.28 26.45
CA TYR A 202 -34.19 0.64 27.62
C TYR A 202 -33.73 1.28 28.93
N SER A 203 -32.44 1.58 29.06
CA SER A 203 -31.89 2.34 30.20
C SER A 203 -32.55 3.71 30.34
N LEU A 204 -32.71 4.45 29.23
CA LEU A 204 -33.40 5.75 29.24
C LEU A 204 -34.87 5.64 29.67
N ARG A 205 -35.52 4.50 29.38
CA ARG A 205 -36.91 4.23 29.77
C ARG A 205 -37.06 3.71 31.19
N GLY A 206 -35.98 3.35 31.89
CA GLY A 206 -36.04 2.84 33.26
C GLY A 206 -36.42 1.38 33.37
N ILE A 207 -36.28 0.64 32.28
CA ILE A 207 -36.63 -0.78 32.20
C ILE A 207 -35.32 -1.55 32.11
N GLY A 208 -35.19 -2.63 32.89
CA GLY A 208 -34.07 -3.55 32.74
C GLY A 208 -33.96 -4.08 31.30
N PHE A 209 -32.80 -4.55 30.91
CA PHE A 209 -32.62 -5.14 29.58
C PHE A 209 -33.47 -6.42 29.45
N LEU A 210 -34.65 -6.29 28.83
CA LEU A 210 -35.59 -7.39 28.61
C LEU A 210 -35.41 -7.93 27.18
N LEU A 211 -35.37 -9.25 27.05
CA LEU A 211 -35.38 -9.95 25.76
C LEU A 211 -36.79 -9.93 25.15
N ALA A 212 -37.28 -8.74 24.82
CA ALA A 212 -38.60 -8.55 24.24
C ALA A 212 -38.72 -9.31 22.91
N PRO A 213 -39.90 -9.88 22.57
CA PRO A 213 -40.08 -10.65 21.33
C PRO A 213 -39.70 -9.86 20.06
N ARG A 214 -39.95 -8.55 20.02
CA ARG A 214 -39.58 -7.69 18.88
C ARG A 214 -38.07 -7.55 18.71
N LEU A 215 -37.34 -7.39 19.81
CA LEU A 215 -35.87 -7.36 19.82
C LEU A 215 -35.32 -8.70 19.35
N LEU A 216 -35.84 -9.81 19.89
CA LEU A 216 -35.40 -11.16 19.51
C LEU A 216 -35.62 -11.44 18.01
N LYS A 217 -36.77 -11.03 17.44
CA LYS A 217 -37.02 -11.17 16.00
C LYS A 217 -36.07 -10.33 15.15
N HIS A 218 -35.78 -9.09 15.55
CA HIS A 218 -34.83 -8.24 14.85
C HIS A 218 -33.41 -8.85 14.88
N MET A 219 -32.94 -9.27 16.07
CA MET A 219 -31.65 -9.95 16.22
C MET A 219 -31.62 -11.30 15.49
N ALA A 220 -32.75 -12.00 15.38
CA ALA A 220 -32.85 -13.24 14.62
C ALA A 220 -32.62 -13.03 13.12
N VAL A 221 -33.14 -11.95 12.54
CA VAL A 221 -32.91 -11.58 11.13
C VAL A 221 -31.44 -11.26 10.88
N ILE A 222 -30.82 -10.45 11.74
CA ILE A 222 -29.38 -10.12 11.60
C ILE A 222 -28.53 -11.39 11.75
N GLY A 223 -28.85 -12.22 12.74
CA GLY A 223 -28.15 -13.48 12.99
C GLY A 223 -28.31 -14.51 11.88
N LEU A 224 -29.45 -14.54 11.17
CA LEU A 224 -29.64 -15.36 9.97
C LEU A 224 -28.59 -15.01 8.90
N PHE A 225 -28.48 -13.73 8.53
CA PHE A 225 -27.50 -13.28 7.54
C PHE A 225 -26.06 -13.46 8.02
N LEU A 226 -25.82 -13.27 9.33
CA LEU A 226 -24.51 -13.52 9.95
C LEU A 226 -24.10 -14.99 9.78
N MET A 227 -25.00 -15.94 10.10
CA MET A 227 -24.72 -17.36 9.98
C MET A 227 -24.55 -17.81 8.52
N LEU A 228 -25.30 -17.24 7.57
CA LEU A 228 -25.08 -17.48 6.14
C LEU A 228 -23.70 -16.99 5.68
N THR A 229 -23.26 -15.82 6.14
CA THR A 229 -21.94 -15.25 5.83
C THR A 229 -20.81 -16.11 6.44
N ILE A 230 -21.03 -16.64 7.65
CA ILE A 230 -20.12 -17.60 8.29
C ILE A 230 -20.05 -18.91 7.51
N ALA A 231 -21.19 -19.45 7.05
CA ALA A 231 -21.24 -20.66 6.24
C ALA A 231 -20.45 -20.50 4.93
N GLY A 232 -20.62 -19.36 4.26
CA GLY A 232 -19.83 -18.99 3.08
C GLY A 232 -18.34 -18.90 3.37
N GLY A 233 -17.95 -18.35 4.53
CA GLY A 233 -16.55 -18.32 4.98
C GLY A 233 -15.94 -19.72 5.12
N HIS A 234 -16.64 -20.66 5.74
CA HIS A 234 -16.16 -22.05 5.84
C HIS A 234 -16.01 -22.71 4.47
N ALA A 235 -16.91 -22.43 3.52
CA ALA A 235 -16.81 -22.96 2.17
C ALA A 235 -15.62 -22.35 1.39
N ILE A 236 -15.33 -21.06 1.59
CA ILE A 236 -14.16 -20.38 1.03
C ILE A 236 -12.85 -20.97 1.61
N ASN A 237 -12.82 -21.27 2.92
CA ASN A 237 -11.64 -21.84 3.59
C ASN A 237 -11.18 -23.17 3.00
N VAL A 238 -12.07 -23.93 2.34
CA VAL A 238 -11.69 -25.16 1.62
C VAL A 238 -10.65 -24.86 0.54
N TYR A 239 -10.82 -23.76 -0.20
CA TYR A 239 -9.89 -23.35 -1.25
C TYR A 239 -8.65 -22.65 -0.70
N GLU A 240 -8.68 -22.14 0.54
CA GLU A 240 -7.49 -21.60 1.22
C GLU A 240 -6.52 -22.69 1.67
N LEU A 241 -6.94 -23.96 1.75
CA LEU A 241 -6.06 -25.04 2.18
C LEU A 241 -4.80 -25.16 1.31
N VAL A 242 -4.89 -24.89 0.00
CA VAL A 242 -3.72 -24.93 -0.90
C VAL A 242 -2.77 -23.73 -0.71
N LEU A 243 -3.14 -22.78 0.15
CA LEU A 243 -2.34 -21.62 0.56
C LEU A 243 -1.95 -21.69 2.04
N SER A 244 -2.11 -22.85 2.70
CA SER A 244 -1.82 -23.00 4.12
C SER A 244 -0.32 -23.10 4.42
N ASP A 245 0.09 -22.56 5.57
CA ASP A 245 1.44 -22.61 6.12
C ASP A 245 1.58 -23.55 7.34
N ASN A 246 0.49 -24.21 7.74
CA ASN A 246 0.41 -24.99 8.99
C ASN A 246 1.02 -26.40 8.93
N GLY A 247 1.62 -26.77 7.81
CA GLY A 247 2.05 -28.13 7.49
C GLY A 247 3.57 -28.30 7.43
N VAL A 248 4.00 -29.50 7.01
CA VAL A 248 5.43 -29.78 6.72
C VAL A 248 5.96 -29.01 5.52
N VAL A 249 5.05 -28.55 4.65
CA VAL A 249 5.31 -27.71 3.48
C VAL A 249 4.17 -26.71 3.33
N PHE A 250 4.41 -25.64 2.57
CA PHE A 250 3.35 -24.71 2.20
C PHE A 250 2.36 -25.35 1.21
N GLY A 251 1.08 -25.16 1.45
CA GLY A 251 -0.04 -25.77 0.74
C GLY A 251 -0.70 -26.92 1.52
N ALA A 252 -1.74 -27.50 0.93
CA ALA A 252 -2.57 -28.47 1.63
C ALA A 252 -1.81 -29.79 1.82
N THR A 253 -1.66 -30.21 3.08
CA THR A 253 -1.05 -31.48 3.49
C THR A 253 -2.04 -32.65 3.48
N TYR A 254 -1.57 -33.86 3.79
CA TYR A 254 -2.45 -35.03 3.88
C TYR A 254 -3.58 -34.83 4.89
N ALA A 255 -3.29 -34.29 6.07
CA ALA A 255 -4.30 -34.00 7.09
C ALA A 255 -5.23 -32.85 6.67
N ASP A 256 -4.75 -31.86 5.91
CA ASP A 256 -5.62 -30.80 5.41
C ASP A 256 -6.69 -31.36 4.48
N ILE A 257 -6.31 -32.22 3.55
CA ILE A 257 -7.23 -32.80 2.56
C ILE A 257 -8.17 -33.83 3.20
N HIS A 258 -7.65 -34.70 4.08
CA HIS A 258 -8.44 -35.82 4.60
C HIS A 258 -9.17 -35.53 5.92
N ALA A 259 -8.77 -34.48 6.65
CA ALA A 259 -9.41 -34.09 7.90
C ALA A 259 -9.96 -32.67 7.87
N ARG A 260 -9.15 -31.64 7.56
CA ARG A 260 -9.62 -30.23 7.63
C ARG A 260 -10.68 -29.91 6.58
N MET A 261 -10.51 -30.38 5.35
CA MET A 261 -11.48 -30.14 4.27
C MET A 261 -12.87 -30.71 4.60
N PRO A 262 -13.02 -32.00 5.01
CA PRO A 262 -14.31 -32.51 5.49
C PRO A 262 -14.89 -31.71 6.65
N VAL A 263 -14.05 -31.26 7.59
CA VAL A 263 -14.48 -30.43 8.72
C VAL A 263 -15.04 -29.09 8.24
N TYR A 264 -14.40 -28.41 7.28
CA TYR A 264 -14.95 -27.16 6.75
C TYR A 264 -16.30 -27.37 6.08
N TRP A 265 -16.48 -28.43 5.28
CA TRP A 265 -17.80 -28.75 4.72
C TRP A 265 -18.85 -29.06 5.79
N LEU A 266 -18.47 -29.79 6.85
CA LEU A 266 -19.35 -30.04 7.99
C LEU A 266 -19.74 -28.73 8.69
N LEU A 267 -18.78 -27.84 8.93
CA LEU A 267 -19.03 -26.54 9.56
C LEU A 267 -19.87 -25.62 8.67
N THR A 268 -19.72 -25.66 7.36
CA THR A 268 -20.62 -25.00 6.41
C THR A 268 -22.05 -25.51 6.61
N GLY A 269 -22.24 -26.84 6.63
CA GLY A 269 -23.55 -27.45 6.87
C GLY A 269 -24.17 -27.04 8.21
N ILE A 270 -23.38 -27.08 9.30
CA ILE A 270 -23.83 -26.68 10.64
C ILE A 270 -24.17 -25.19 10.69
N ALA A 271 -23.37 -24.32 10.07
CA ALA A 271 -23.65 -22.89 9.99
C ALA A 271 -24.92 -22.60 9.19
N MET A 272 -25.19 -23.35 8.10
CA MET A 272 -26.45 -23.29 7.35
C MET A 272 -27.64 -23.74 8.20
N LEU A 273 -27.51 -24.82 8.97
CA LEU A 273 -28.54 -25.26 9.91
C LEU A 273 -28.76 -24.24 11.04
N ALA A 274 -27.68 -23.60 11.51
CA ALA A 274 -27.80 -22.53 12.48
C ALA A 274 -28.54 -21.32 11.89
N ALA A 275 -28.21 -20.93 10.65
CA ALA A 275 -28.95 -19.91 9.91
C ALA A 275 -30.44 -20.24 9.85
N LEU A 276 -30.80 -21.49 9.54
CA LEU A 276 -32.19 -21.96 9.59
C LEU A 276 -32.80 -21.82 11.00
N GLY A 277 -32.07 -22.16 12.06
CA GLY A 277 -32.51 -21.98 13.45
C GLY A 277 -32.80 -20.52 13.82
N PHE A 278 -31.96 -19.57 13.35
CA PHE A 278 -32.23 -18.14 13.43
C PHE A 278 -33.49 -17.77 12.63
N GLY A 279 -33.66 -18.32 11.42
CA GLY A 279 -34.86 -18.15 10.59
C GLY A 279 -36.14 -18.62 11.29
N VAL A 280 -36.13 -19.79 11.92
CA VAL A 280 -37.25 -20.33 12.71
C VAL A 280 -37.57 -19.42 13.91
N SER A 281 -36.54 -18.88 14.57
CA SER A 281 -36.72 -17.94 15.69
C SER A 281 -37.47 -16.66 15.31
N ILE A 282 -37.40 -16.21 14.04
CA ILE A 282 -38.16 -15.05 13.55
C ILE A 282 -39.68 -15.26 13.71
N PHE A 283 -40.16 -16.48 13.47
CA PHE A 283 -41.59 -16.81 13.55
C PHE A 283 -42.02 -17.14 14.97
N PHE A 284 -41.30 -18.04 15.63
CA PHE A 284 -41.69 -18.60 16.94
C PHE A 284 -41.20 -17.77 18.15
N GLY A 285 -40.30 -16.81 17.94
CA GLY A 285 -39.85 -15.86 18.94
C GLY A 285 -39.22 -16.50 20.17
N GLY A 286 -37.90 -16.75 20.16
CA GLY A 286 -37.24 -17.27 21.36
C GLY A 286 -35.72 -17.29 21.29
N LEU A 287 -35.07 -16.84 22.36
CA LEU A 287 -33.61 -16.89 22.51
C LEU A 287 -33.07 -18.33 22.43
N ARG A 288 -33.86 -19.33 22.85
CA ARG A 288 -33.44 -20.74 22.90
C ARG A 288 -32.97 -21.28 21.55
N PHE A 289 -33.68 -20.97 20.46
CA PHE A 289 -33.29 -21.44 19.13
C PHE A 289 -32.03 -20.74 18.62
N MET A 290 -31.91 -19.43 18.85
CA MET A 290 -30.74 -18.65 18.45
C MET A 290 -29.50 -19.07 19.24
N ALA A 291 -29.61 -19.13 20.56
CA ALA A 291 -28.52 -19.53 21.45
C ALA A 291 -28.14 -20.99 21.20
N GLY A 292 -29.10 -21.91 21.09
CA GLY A 292 -28.83 -23.32 20.79
C GLY A 292 -28.12 -23.52 19.45
N ALA A 293 -28.61 -22.87 18.39
CA ALA A 293 -28.01 -22.92 17.06
C ALA A 293 -26.58 -22.35 17.05
N PHE A 294 -26.37 -21.17 17.63
CA PHE A 294 -25.06 -20.54 17.70
C PHE A 294 -24.10 -21.32 18.59
N SER A 295 -24.53 -21.78 19.77
CA SER A 295 -23.73 -22.60 20.67
C SER A 295 -23.34 -23.92 20.02
N LEU A 296 -24.24 -24.59 19.29
CA LEU A 296 -23.90 -25.79 18.55
C LEU A 296 -22.80 -25.52 17.52
N TRP A 297 -22.94 -24.45 16.75
CA TRP A 297 -21.90 -24.06 15.79
C TRP A 297 -20.57 -23.78 16.49
N VAL A 298 -20.54 -22.99 17.57
CA VAL A 298 -19.31 -22.70 18.34
C VAL A 298 -18.68 -23.99 18.88
N ILE A 299 -19.47 -24.86 19.52
CA ILE A 299 -18.99 -26.15 20.05
C ILE A 299 -18.37 -26.97 18.91
N MET A 300 -19.03 -27.03 17.75
CA MET A 300 -18.53 -27.80 16.62
C MET A 300 -17.29 -27.19 15.98
N VAL A 301 -17.16 -25.85 15.94
CA VAL A 301 -15.91 -25.19 15.54
C VAL A 301 -14.77 -25.60 16.48
N LEU A 302 -15.00 -25.60 17.79
CA LEU A 302 -13.98 -25.98 18.77
C LEU A 302 -13.61 -27.46 18.68
N LEU A 303 -14.60 -28.35 18.58
CA LEU A 303 -14.37 -29.79 18.54
C LEU A 303 -13.84 -30.26 17.17
N ALA A 304 -14.58 -29.98 16.10
CA ALA A 304 -14.23 -30.46 14.77
C ALA A 304 -13.10 -29.63 14.14
N GLY A 305 -13.01 -28.33 14.40
CA GLY A 305 -11.97 -27.47 13.84
C GLY A 305 -10.60 -27.65 14.49
N LEU A 306 -10.53 -27.74 15.82
CA LEU A 306 -9.26 -27.83 16.55
C LEU A 306 -8.88 -29.27 16.87
N ALA A 307 -9.77 -30.04 17.50
CA ALA A 307 -9.40 -31.34 18.04
C ALA A 307 -9.25 -32.41 16.95
N TYR A 308 -10.19 -32.49 16.00
CA TYR A 308 -10.18 -33.58 15.02
C TYR A 308 -8.95 -33.59 14.09
N PRO A 309 -8.55 -32.48 13.43
CA PRO A 309 -7.35 -32.47 12.59
C PRO A 309 -6.07 -32.75 13.38
N ALA A 310 -5.96 -32.24 14.60
CA ALA A 310 -4.79 -32.48 15.45
C ALA A 310 -4.65 -33.96 15.85
N LEU A 311 -5.77 -34.60 16.23
CA LEU A 311 -5.80 -36.03 16.52
C LEU A 311 -5.50 -36.85 15.26
N PHE A 312 -6.07 -36.47 14.12
CA PHE A 312 -5.81 -37.13 12.85
C PHE A 312 -4.34 -37.03 12.45
N GLN A 313 -3.72 -35.86 12.56
CA GLN A 313 -2.28 -35.69 12.33
C GLN A 313 -1.45 -36.61 13.23
N ARG A 314 -1.75 -36.62 14.54
CA ARG A 314 -0.99 -37.40 15.52
C ARG A 314 -1.09 -38.91 15.31
N PHE A 315 -2.27 -39.41 14.97
CA PHE A 315 -2.53 -40.86 14.95
C PHE A 315 -2.50 -41.48 13.55
N GLN A 316 -2.76 -40.72 12.48
CA GLN A 316 -2.82 -41.25 11.12
C GLN A 316 -1.65 -40.77 10.25
N VAL A 317 -1.11 -39.58 10.50
CA VAL A 317 -0.04 -38.99 9.67
C VAL A 317 1.32 -39.23 10.29
N GLN A 318 1.59 -38.73 11.50
CA GLN A 318 2.90 -38.80 12.16
C GLN A 318 3.54 -40.21 12.19
N PRO A 319 2.79 -41.32 12.39
CA PRO A 319 3.39 -42.66 12.38
C PRO A 319 3.99 -43.07 11.04
N ASN A 320 3.52 -42.50 9.92
CA ASN A 320 4.02 -42.78 8.58
C ASN A 320 4.01 -41.50 7.71
N GLU A 321 4.60 -40.43 8.27
CA GLU A 321 4.46 -39.07 7.73
C GLU A 321 5.05 -38.94 6.33
N PHE A 322 6.24 -39.53 6.10
CA PHE A 322 6.90 -39.45 4.81
C PHE A 322 6.03 -40.00 3.67
N GLU A 323 5.50 -41.21 3.80
CA GLU A 323 4.68 -41.81 2.73
C GLU A 323 3.35 -41.08 2.54
N ARG A 324 2.73 -40.59 3.62
CA ARG A 324 1.46 -39.86 3.56
C ARG A 324 1.62 -38.46 2.96
N GLU A 325 2.72 -37.77 3.30
CA GLU A 325 2.97 -36.39 2.87
C GLU A 325 3.74 -36.29 1.54
N ARG A 326 4.41 -37.36 1.09
CA ARG A 326 5.15 -37.43 -0.18
C ARG A 326 4.44 -36.77 -1.37
N PRO A 327 3.16 -37.08 -1.69
CA PRO A 327 2.50 -36.42 -2.82
C PRO A 327 2.33 -34.91 -2.64
N TYR A 328 2.13 -34.42 -1.43
CA TYR A 328 1.96 -32.99 -1.14
C TYR A 328 3.29 -32.25 -1.15
N ILE A 329 4.36 -32.89 -0.68
CA ILE A 329 5.73 -32.39 -0.83
C ILE A 329 6.08 -32.25 -2.31
N LEU A 330 5.76 -33.24 -3.16
CA LEU A 330 6.00 -33.16 -4.60
C LEU A 330 5.20 -32.04 -5.27
N ARG A 331 3.94 -31.82 -4.86
CA ARG A 331 3.12 -30.69 -5.31
C ARG A 331 3.77 -29.36 -4.93
N ASN A 332 4.24 -29.23 -3.69
CA ASN A 332 4.93 -28.03 -3.23
C ASN A 332 6.23 -27.77 -4.02
N ILE A 333 7.08 -28.78 -4.20
CA ILE A 333 8.32 -28.64 -4.98
C ILE A 333 8.00 -28.22 -6.41
N THR A 334 7.02 -28.86 -7.06
CA THR A 334 6.64 -28.54 -8.44
C THR A 334 6.09 -27.11 -8.57
N ALA A 335 5.17 -26.74 -7.68
CA ALA A 335 4.57 -25.41 -7.65
C ALA A 335 5.58 -24.32 -7.31
N THR A 336 6.47 -24.56 -6.34
CA THR A 336 7.55 -23.63 -5.99
C THR A 336 8.48 -23.43 -7.19
N ARG A 337 8.90 -24.51 -7.86
CA ARG A 337 9.76 -24.39 -9.04
C ARG A 337 9.08 -23.58 -10.14
N ALA A 338 7.81 -23.85 -10.44
CA ALA A 338 7.06 -23.07 -11.41
C ALA A 338 6.89 -21.60 -10.97
N ALA A 339 6.54 -21.33 -9.70
CA ALA A 339 6.26 -19.99 -9.22
C ALA A 339 7.48 -19.06 -9.18
N TYR A 340 8.69 -19.61 -9.09
CA TYR A 340 9.96 -18.87 -9.14
C TYR A 340 10.76 -19.10 -10.44
N GLN A 341 10.16 -19.74 -11.45
CA GLN A 341 10.79 -20.05 -12.74
C GLN A 341 12.08 -20.89 -12.62
N LEU A 342 12.16 -21.74 -11.58
CA LEU A 342 13.27 -22.66 -11.33
C LEU A 342 13.14 -23.96 -12.15
N ASP A 343 12.04 -24.13 -12.87
CA ASP A 343 11.83 -25.20 -13.85
C ASP A 343 12.50 -24.92 -15.20
N GLN A 344 12.82 -23.65 -15.50
CA GLN A 344 13.49 -23.22 -16.74
C GLN A 344 14.99 -22.94 -16.56
N LEU A 345 15.64 -23.67 -15.65
CA LEU A 345 17.06 -23.47 -15.37
C LEU A 345 17.95 -24.19 -16.39
N GLN A 346 18.91 -23.47 -16.95
CA GLN A 346 20.02 -24.07 -17.68
C GLN A 346 21.11 -24.48 -16.69
N VAL A 347 21.23 -25.78 -16.43
CA VAL A 347 22.33 -26.32 -15.62
C VAL A 347 23.59 -26.37 -16.48
N VAL A 348 24.57 -25.53 -16.18
CA VAL A 348 25.89 -25.54 -16.83
C VAL A 348 26.87 -26.26 -15.91
N PRO A 349 27.35 -27.48 -16.26
CA PRO A 349 28.33 -28.19 -15.46
C PRO A 349 29.66 -27.42 -15.48
N PHE A 350 30.09 -26.94 -14.32
CA PHE A 350 31.41 -26.34 -14.15
C PHE A 350 32.42 -27.41 -13.71
N GLN A 351 33.40 -27.74 -14.57
CA GLN A 351 34.49 -28.64 -14.19
C GLN A 351 35.59 -27.85 -13.48
N SER A 352 35.76 -28.11 -12.19
CA SER A 352 36.66 -27.38 -11.28
C SER A 352 38.16 -27.59 -11.53
N THR A 353 38.59 -28.26 -12.61
CA THR A 353 40.01 -28.61 -12.77
C THR A 353 40.49 -28.74 -14.23
N PRO A 354 40.45 -27.66 -15.04
CA PRO A 354 41.39 -27.55 -16.14
C PRO A 354 42.80 -27.36 -15.54
N LYS A 355 43.81 -28.09 -16.02
CA LYS A 355 45.19 -27.68 -15.77
C LYS A 355 45.39 -26.33 -16.44
N LEU A 356 45.80 -25.32 -15.67
CA LEU A 356 46.17 -24.02 -16.22
C LEU A 356 47.40 -24.22 -17.13
N ASP A 357 47.19 -24.16 -18.44
CA ASP A 357 48.23 -24.19 -19.45
C ASP A 357 48.17 -22.92 -20.33
N ALA A 358 49.21 -22.69 -21.13
CA ALA A 358 49.31 -21.48 -21.95
C ALA A 358 48.12 -21.34 -22.92
N ARG A 359 47.62 -22.46 -23.46
CA ARG A 359 46.49 -22.47 -24.39
C ARG A 359 45.19 -22.09 -23.70
N ALA A 360 44.97 -22.54 -22.47
CA ALA A 360 43.80 -22.19 -21.67
C ALA A 360 43.79 -20.68 -21.35
N VAL A 361 44.96 -20.09 -21.08
CA VAL A 361 45.11 -18.65 -20.87
C VAL A 361 44.77 -17.88 -22.16
N GLU A 362 45.33 -18.27 -23.31
CA GLU A 362 45.03 -17.64 -24.61
C GLU A 362 43.55 -17.72 -24.98
N GLN A 363 42.88 -18.85 -24.69
CA GLN A 363 41.46 -19.04 -24.97
C GLN A 363 40.53 -18.31 -24.00
N SER A 364 41.05 -17.85 -22.86
CA SER A 364 40.25 -17.21 -21.80
C SER A 364 40.46 -15.70 -21.73
N GLN A 365 40.96 -15.06 -22.80
CA GLN A 365 41.22 -13.63 -22.82
C GLN A 365 39.98 -12.79 -22.44
N SER A 366 38.80 -13.18 -22.90
CA SER A 366 37.54 -12.51 -22.52
C SER A 366 37.24 -12.60 -21.02
N THR A 367 37.69 -13.65 -20.33
CA THR A 367 37.55 -13.75 -18.88
C THR A 367 38.59 -12.89 -18.17
N LEU A 368 39.85 -12.93 -18.64
CA LEU A 368 40.95 -12.13 -18.08
C LEU A 368 40.69 -10.63 -18.19
N ASP A 369 40.16 -10.19 -19.34
CA ASP A 369 39.77 -8.79 -19.61
C ASP A 369 38.55 -8.32 -18.78
N ASN A 370 37.92 -9.21 -18.01
CA ASN A 370 36.68 -8.93 -17.27
C ASN A 370 36.72 -9.41 -15.80
N ILE A 371 37.90 -9.71 -15.27
CA ILE A 371 38.05 -10.06 -13.85
C ILE A 371 37.66 -8.84 -13.00
N ARG A 372 36.67 -9.02 -12.12
CA ARG A 372 36.24 -7.97 -11.19
C ARG A 372 37.27 -7.83 -10.07
N LEU A 373 38.10 -6.80 -10.15
CA LEU A 373 39.11 -6.51 -9.12
C LEU A 373 38.61 -5.53 -8.05
N TRP A 374 37.58 -4.74 -8.37
CA TRP A 374 37.07 -3.69 -7.50
C TRP A 374 35.96 -4.17 -6.58
N ASP A 375 36.01 -3.74 -5.32
CA ASP A 375 34.87 -3.74 -4.41
C ASP A 375 34.12 -2.40 -4.56
N LEU A 376 32.78 -2.46 -4.56
CA LEU A 376 31.94 -1.31 -4.90
C LEU A 376 32.10 -0.15 -3.90
N GLN A 377 32.14 -0.44 -2.60
CA GLN A 377 32.10 0.60 -1.57
C GLN A 377 33.41 1.42 -1.52
N PRO A 378 34.62 0.80 -1.46
CA PRO A 378 35.86 1.57 -1.54
C PRO A 378 36.05 2.29 -2.88
N LEU A 379 35.52 1.74 -3.99
CA LEU A 379 35.61 2.40 -5.28
C LEU A 379 34.73 3.65 -5.33
N GLN A 380 33.53 3.61 -4.76
CA GLN A 380 32.68 4.78 -4.61
C GLN A 380 33.40 5.89 -3.83
N ASP A 381 34.03 5.55 -2.70
CA ASP A 381 34.84 6.50 -1.92
C ASP A 381 35.99 7.06 -2.77
N ALA A 382 36.66 6.22 -3.56
CA ALA A 382 37.72 6.65 -4.46
C ALA A 382 37.19 7.59 -5.56
N TYR A 383 36.02 7.35 -6.14
CA TYR A 383 35.39 8.27 -7.09
C TYR A 383 35.10 9.62 -6.43
N ASN A 384 34.53 9.62 -5.23
CA ASN A 384 34.25 10.83 -4.47
C ASN A 384 35.50 11.58 -3.97
N GLN A 385 36.70 11.01 -4.15
CA GLN A 385 37.97 11.68 -3.87
C GLN A 385 38.70 12.10 -5.16
N LEU A 386 38.77 11.22 -6.14
CA LEU A 386 39.54 11.39 -7.38
C LEU A 386 38.78 12.20 -8.43
N GLN A 387 37.45 12.18 -8.38
CA GLN A 387 36.56 12.90 -9.29
C GLN A 387 35.82 14.04 -8.57
N PHE A 388 36.36 14.46 -7.42
CA PHE A 388 35.88 15.57 -6.62
C PHE A 388 36.29 16.91 -7.23
N MET A 389 35.51 17.38 -8.20
CA MET A 389 35.77 18.64 -8.91
C MET A 389 34.88 19.78 -8.41
N GLU A 390 33.64 19.44 -8.08
CA GLU A 390 32.63 20.39 -7.60
C GLU A 390 32.06 19.89 -6.27
N LEU A 391 31.98 20.78 -5.28
CA LEU A 391 31.58 20.42 -3.91
C LEU A 391 30.16 19.84 -3.86
N TYR A 392 29.28 20.30 -4.75
CA TYR A 392 27.86 19.96 -4.79
C TYR A 392 27.54 18.70 -5.61
N TYR A 393 28.53 17.98 -6.13
CA TYR A 393 28.33 16.68 -6.77
C TYR A 393 28.82 15.53 -5.90
N ASN A 394 28.12 14.40 -6.00
CA ASN A 394 28.42 13.18 -5.28
C ASN A 394 28.05 11.96 -6.10
N PHE A 395 28.83 10.89 -5.98
CA PHE A 395 28.45 9.56 -6.48
C PHE A 395 27.75 8.80 -5.35
N LEU A 396 26.45 8.54 -5.52
CA LEU A 396 25.61 7.90 -4.50
C LEU A 396 25.67 6.37 -4.55
N ASN A 397 25.98 5.82 -5.71
CA ASN A 397 26.01 4.39 -5.98
C ASN A 397 27.03 4.05 -7.08
N MET A 398 27.35 2.76 -7.21
CA MET A 398 28.27 2.22 -8.21
C MET A 398 27.70 0.94 -8.83
N ASP A 399 27.53 0.95 -10.14
CA ASP A 399 26.84 -0.12 -10.86
C ASP A 399 27.76 -0.88 -11.80
N TRP A 400 27.44 -2.16 -12.01
CA TRP A 400 28.11 -2.98 -13.02
C TRP A 400 27.39 -2.90 -14.36
N ASP A 401 28.12 -2.57 -15.42
CA ASP A 401 27.58 -2.58 -16.77
C ASP A 401 28.59 -3.21 -17.76
N ARG A 402 28.22 -3.31 -19.04
CA ARG A 402 29.05 -3.87 -20.10
C ARG A 402 28.98 -3.03 -21.36
N TYR A 403 30.12 -2.48 -21.77
CA TYR A 403 30.26 -1.69 -22.99
C TYR A 403 31.19 -2.39 -23.98
N THR A 404 31.08 -2.00 -25.25
CA THR A 404 32.02 -2.46 -26.27
C THR A 404 33.10 -1.40 -26.46
N VAL A 405 34.33 -1.73 -26.09
CA VAL A 405 35.52 -0.89 -26.25
C VAL A 405 36.46 -1.60 -27.21
N ASN A 406 36.90 -0.92 -28.28
CA ASN A 406 37.81 -1.50 -29.28
C ASN A 406 37.33 -2.88 -29.81
N ASN A 407 36.02 -3.00 -30.06
CA ASN A 407 35.36 -4.24 -30.52
C ASN A 407 35.43 -5.42 -29.53
N ARG A 408 35.75 -5.16 -28.26
CA ARG A 408 35.74 -6.13 -27.15
C ARG A 408 34.69 -5.72 -26.13
N LYS A 409 33.96 -6.72 -25.62
CA LYS A 409 32.99 -6.49 -24.55
C LYS A 409 33.74 -6.43 -23.21
N LEU A 410 33.79 -5.24 -22.63
CA LEU A 410 34.39 -4.97 -21.33
C LEU A 410 33.30 -4.73 -20.30
N GLN A 411 33.49 -5.31 -19.13
CA GLN A 411 32.73 -5.02 -17.94
C GLN A 411 33.30 -3.74 -17.33
N VAL A 412 32.41 -2.85 -16.96
CA VAL A 412 32.75 -1.54 -16.40
C VAL A 412 32.00 -1.34 -15.09
N LEU A 413 32.52 -0.42 -14.29
CA LEU A 413 31.82 0.19 -13.18
C LEU A 413 31.42 1.60 -13.61
N VAL A 414 30.14 1.92 -13.45
CA VAL A 414 29.55 3.20 -13.83
C VAL A 414 28.89 3.84 -12.63
N ALA A 415 29.03 5.15 -12.50
CA ALA A 415 28.37 5.93 -11.45
C ALA A 415 27.94 7.29 -12.00
N ALA A 416 26.75 7.72 -11.63
CA ALA A 416 26.23 9.04 -11.96
C ALA A 416 26.74 10.12 -10.99
N ARG A 417 27.19 11.27 -11.51
CA ARG A 417 27.51 12.45 -10.70
C ARG A 417 26.22 13.18 -10.38
N GLU A 418 25.69 12.95 -9.19
CA GLU A 418 24.41 13.50 -8.79
C GLU A 418 24.54 14.75 -7.93
N LEU A 419 23.54 15.62 -8.02
CA LEU A 419 23.50 16.84 -7.23
C LEU A 419 23.21 16.53 -5.75
N ASN A 420 24.05 17.09 -4.87
CA ASN A 420 23.81 17.17 -3.44
C ASN A 420 23.93 18.63 -2.96
N PRO A 421 22.81 19.38 -2.85
CA PRO A 421 22.82 20.78 -2.45
C PRO A 421 23.26 21.00 -1.00
N GLU A 422 23.25 19.97 -0.15
CA GLU A 422 23.70 20.04 1.25
C GLU A 422 25.22 20.20 1.37
N ASN A 423 25.97 19.87 0.31
CA ASN A 423 27.42 20.07 0.28
C ASN A 423 27.82 21.51 -0.12
N LEU A 424 26.86 22.36 -0.51
CA LEU A 424 27.14 23.77 -0.76
C LEU A 424 27.65 24.45 0.53
N PRO A 425 28.54 25.45 0.44
CA PRO A 425 28.92 26.26 1.59
C PRO A 425 27.68 26.83 2.31
N PRO A 426 27.68 26.96 3.65
CA PRO A 426 26.50 27.41 4.40
C PRO A 426 25.87 28.71 3.89
N ASP A 427 26.71 29.68 3.49
CA ASP A 427 26.24 30.97 2.95
C ASP A 427 25.56 30.85 1.57
N ALA A 428 25.85 29.75 0.84
CA ALA A 428 25.27 29.42 -0.45
C ALA A 428 24.07 28.46 -0.36
N GLN A 429 23.72 27.95 0.83
CA GLN A 429 22.56 27.08 1.07
C GLN A 429 21.24 27.88 1.21
N ASN A 430 21.04 28.87 0.33
CA ASN A 430 19.80 29.63 0.29
C ASN A 430 18.80 29.03 -0.71
N TRP A 431 17.54 29.46 -0.63
CA TRP A 431 16.46 28.93 -1.46
C TRP A 431 16.70 29.10 -2.97
N VAL A 432 17.24 30.25 -3.39
CA VAL A 432 17.53 30.51 -4.82
C VAL A 432 18.55 29.51 -5.34
N ASN A 433 19.64 29.30 -4.61
CA ASN A 433 20.67 28.36 -5.01
C ASN A 433 20.13 26.93 -5.04
N GLN A 434 19.48 26.48 -3.96
CA GLN A 434 19.02 25.09 -3.84
C GLN A 434 17.87 24.74 -4.78
N LYS A 435 17.05 25.72 -5.20
CA LYS A 435 15.83 25.46 -5.96
C LYS A 435 15.87 25.97 -7.39
N LEU A 436 16.67 26.99 -7.72
CA LEU A 436 16.67 27.65 -9.02
C LEU A 436 17.99 27.51 -9.79
N GLN A 437 19.14 27.54 -9.10
CA GLN A 437 20.44 27.53 -9.76
C GLN A 437 21.09 26.14 -9.82
N TYR A 438 21.20 25.46 -8.68
CA TYR A 438 21.76 24.11 -8.61
C TYR A 438 20.61 23.11 -8.76
N THR A 439 20.34 22.70 -10.00
CA THR A 439 19.12 21.95 -10.36
C THR A 439 19.37 20.51 -10.78
N HIS A 440 20.56 20.19 -11.30
CA HIS A 440 20.90 18.93 -11.96
C HIS A 440 22.30 18.43 -11.58
N GLY A 441 22.53 17.12 -11.71
CA GLY A 441 23.84 16.45 -11.69
C GLY A 441 24.54 16.51 -13.05
N PHE A 442 25.73 15.93 -13.19
CA PHE A 442 26.56 16.07 -14.39
C PHE A 442 27.26 14.78 -14.85
N GLY A 443 26.53 13.99 -15.63
CA GLY A 443 26.98 12.84 -16.38
C GLY A 443 27.47 11.69 -15.52
N ILE A 444 28.32 10.84 -16.09
CA ILE A 444 28.80 9.61 -15.45
C ILE A 444 30.33 9.56 -15.39
N ALA A 445 30.85 8.85 -14.41
CA ALA A 445 32.23 8.36 -14.40
C ALA A 445 32.21 6.86 -14.67
N MET A 446 33.21 6.36 -15.40
CA MET A 446 33.28 4.97 -15.78
C MET A 446 34.70 4.45 -15.66
N SER A 447 34.87 3.29 -15.05
CA SER A 447 36.14 2.58 -14.92
C SER A 447 36.00 1.15 -15.41
N PRO A 448 37.04 0.55 -16.01
CA PRO A 448 37.01 -0.86 -16.35
C PRO A 448 36.97 -1.70 -15.06
N ALA A 449 36.31 -2.87 -15.11
CA ALA A 449 36.27 -3.82 -14.00
C ALA A 449 37.66 -4.37 -13.65
N THR A 450 38.54 -4.37 -14.65
CA THR A 450 39.95 -4.76 -14.61
C THR A 450 40.84 -3.54 -14.77
N GLY A 451 42.00 -3.52 -14.13
CA GLY A 451 43.02 -2.50 -14.36
C GLY A 451 43.01 -1.41 -13.31
N PHE A 452 44.21 -0.96 -12.96
CA PHE A 452 44.48 0.08 -11.99
C PHE A 452 45.81 0.71 -12.35
N THR A 453 46.00 1.96 -11.95
CA THR A 453 47.24 2.68 -12.23
C THR A 453 48.42 1.95 -11.58
N PRO A 454 49.48 1.59 -12.33
CA PRO A 454 50.64 0.91 -11.77
C PRO A 454 51.30 1.75 -10.67
N GLY A 455 51.55 1.15 -9.52
CA GLY A 455 52.22 1.77 -8.37
C GLY A 455 51.28 2.53 -7.41
N GLU A 456 50.22 3.18 -7.90
CA GLU A 456 49.27 3.92 -7.05
C GLU A 456 48.02 3.09 -6.69
N GLY A 457 47.65 2.12 -7.53
CA GLY A 457 46.48 1.26 -7.28
C GLY A 457 45.14 1.99 -7.39
N ARG A 458 45.09 3.12 -8.13
CA ARG A 458 43.86 3.88 -8.36
C ARG A 458 43.08 3.33 -9.55
N PRO A 459 41.76 3.52 -9.62
CA PRO A 459 41.01 3.19 -10.82
C PRO A 459 41.51 3.98 -12.02
N GLU A 460 41.63 3.29 -13.15
CA GLU A 460 41.71 3.94 -14.45
C GLU A 460 40.29 4.33 -14.88
N PHE A 461 40.14 5.38 -15.69
CA PHE A 461 38.83 5.86 -16.12
C PHE A 461 38.68 5.82 -17.64
N LEU A 462 37.56 5.24 -18.10
CA LEU A 462 37.06 5.32 -19.47
C LEU A 462 36.25 6.59 -19.70
N LEU A 463 35.59 7.11 -18.66
CA LEU A 463 34.92 8.42 -18.63
C LEU A 463 35.22 9.10 -17.29
N GLN A 464 35.67 10.35 -17.34
CA GLN A 464 36.03 11.13 -16.16
C GLN A 464 35.90 12.63 -16.40
N ASP A 465 36.11 13.37 -15.33
CA ASP A 465 36.28 14.81 -15.24
C ASP A 465 35.05 15.64 -15.60
N ILE A 466 35.22 16.95 -15.41
CA ILE A 466 34.30 18.02 -15.76
C ILE A 466 35.10 19.10 -16.49
N PRO A 467 34.77 19.42 -17.75
CA PRO A 467 33.83 18.73 -18.63
C PRO A 467 34.22 17.26 -18.90
N ILE A 468 33.24 16.41 -19.20
CA ILE A 468 33.44 14.96 -19.37
C ILE A 468 34.39 14.66 -20.53
N ARG A 469 35.37 13.79 -20.28
CA ARG A 469 36.35 13.29 -21.25
C ARG A 469 36.41 11.78 -21.19
N GLY A 470 36.70 11.15 -22.32
CA GLY A 470 36.94 9.72 -22.38
C GLY A 470 36.54 9.07 -23.70
N GLU A 471 36.33 7.75 -23.65
CA GLU A 471 36.14 6.92 -24.86
C GLU A 471 34.73 7.01 -25.46
N PHE A 472 33.71 7.34 -24.66
CA PHE A 472 32.32 7.38 -25.10
C PHE A 472 31.81 8.83 -25.20
N PRO A 473 31.07 9.18 -26.27
CA PRO A 473 30.47 10.50 -26.37
C PRO A 473 29.31 10.65 -25.37
N VAL A 474 29.27 11.74 -24.63
CA VAL A 474 28.14 12.14 -23.79
C VAL A 474 27.60 13.46 -24.33
N GLN A 475 26.42 13.43 -24.95
CA GLN A 475 25.84 14.59 -25.64
C GLN A 475 25.06 15.51 -24.70
N ARG A 476 24.36 14.92 -23.73
CA ARG A 476 23.53 15.60 -22.72
C ARG A 476 23.95 15.09 -21.34
N PRO A 477 24.97 15.70 -20.72
CA PRO A 477 25.47 15.25 -19.43
C PRO A 477 24.52 15.62 -18.27
N GLU A 478 23.56 16.52 -18.46
CA GLU A 478 22.76 17.07 -17.38
C GLU A 478 21.79 16.01 -16.81
N LEU A 479 21.89 15.75 -15.51
CA LEU A 479 21.08 14.74 -14.80
C LEU A 479 20.04 15.44 -13.92
N TYR A 480 18.87 15.72 -14.47
CA TYR A 480 17.74 16.28 -13.72
C TYR A 480 17.01 15.20 -12.91
N TYR A 481 17.10 13.94 -13.30
CA TYR A 481 16.45 12.81 -12.64
C TYR A 481 17.51 11.75 -12.30
N GLY A 482 17.45 11.21 -11.08
CA GLY A 482 18.48 10.33 -10.53
C GLY A 482 18.06 9.71 -9.21
N GLU A 483 19.00 9.24 -8.40
CA GLU A 483 18.77 8.68 -7.06
C GLU A 483 18.83 9.74 -5.95
N SER A 484 19.30 10.95 -6.28
CA SER A 484 19.44 12.06 -5.33
C SER A 484 18.13 12.38 -4.59
N PRO A 485 18.18 12.58 -3.26
CA PRO A 485 17.00 12.81 -2.44
C PRO A 485 16.39 14.22 -2.57
N VAL A 486 16.85 15.02 -3.54
CA VAL A 486 16.32 16.38 -3.77
C VAL A 486 14.82 16.32 -4.12
N GLU A 487 14.00 16.88 -3.21
CA GLU A 487 12.54 16.80 -3.28
C GLU A 487 11.96 17.46 -4.55
N PHE A 488 12.40 18.69 -4.83
CA PHE A 488 12.02 19.44 -6.02
C PHE A 488 13.03 20.54 -6.37
N VAL A 489 13.03 20.93 -7.64
CA VAL A 489 13.72 22.11 -8.20
C VAL A 489 12.78 22.82 -9.19
N ILE A 490 13.06 24.08 -9.49
CA ILE A 490 12.35 24.86 -10.50
C ILE A 490 13.38 25.27 -11.55
N VAL A 491 13.18 24.79 -12.76
CA VAL A 491 14.03 25.05 -13.93
C VAL A 491 13.41 26.16 -14.78
N ASN A 492 14.20 26.76 -15.66
CA ASN A 492 13.76 27.90 -16.48
C ASN A 492 13.23 29.08 -15.65
N SER A 493 13.92 29.40 -14.56
CA SER A 493 13.75 30.68 -13.86
C SER A 493 14.36 31.84 -14.65
N GLU A 494 14.17 33.07 -14.17
CA GLU A 494 14.90 34.24 -14.72
C GLU A 494 16.41 34.10 -14.58
N LEU A 495 16.89 33.40 -13.55
CA LEU A 495 18.31 33.11 -13.38
C LEU A 495 18.71 31.88 -14.20
N PRO A 496 19.91 31.90 -14.81
CA PRO A 496 20.48 30.71 -15.41
C PRO A 496 20.82 29.68 -14.34
N GLU A 497 20.77 28.42 -14.76
CA GLU A 497 21.17 27.28 -13.95
C GLU A 497 22.71 27.19 -13.95
N VAL A 498 23.26 26.69 -12.84
CA VAL A 498 24.70 26.48 -12.72
C VAL A 498 25.04 25.19 -13.45
N ASP A 499 25.78 25.33 -14.54
CA ASP A 499 26.42 24.24 -15.27
C ASP A 499 27.94 24.35 -15.05
N PRO A 500 28.66 23.24 -14.88
CA PRO A 500 30.11 23.28 -14.76
C PRO A 500 30.84 23.69 -16.05
N ARG A 501 30.18 23.61 -17.20
CA ARG A 501 30.61 24.34 -18.40
C ARG A 501 30.30 25.81 -18.09
N GLU A 502 31.29 26.69 -18.12
CA GLU A 502 31.21 28.11 -17.73
C GLU A 502 30.23 29.00 -18.54
N GLU A 503 29.17 28.42 -19.10
CA GLU A 503 28.12 29.03 -19.89
C GLU A 503 26.83 29.09 -19.07
N ALA A 504 26.20 30.26 -19.03
CA ALA A 504 24.87 30.41 -18.45
C ALA A 504 23.86 29.60 -19.30
N GLN A 505 23.35 28.50 -18.76
CA GLN A 505 22.39 27.64 -19.46
C GLN A 505 21.02 27.64 -18.76
N HIS A 506 19.98 27.49 -19.57
CA HIS A 506 18.62 27.23 -19.12
C HIS A 506 18.22 25.85 -19.62
N TYR A 507 17.35 25.18 -18.86
CA TYR A 507 16.81 23.89 -19.25
C TYR A 507 16.03 23.94 -20.57
N GLU A 508 16.54 23.27 -21.60
CA GLU A 508 15.91 23.22 -22.93
C GLU A 508 14.85 22.12 -23.06
N GLY A 509 14.74 21.23 -22.07
CA GLY A 509 13.85 20.08 -22.10
C GLY A 509 12.39 20.40 -21.75
N ASP A 510 11.59 19.35 -21.67
CA ASP A 510 10.17 19.45 -21.35
C ASP A 510 9.80 18.88 -19.97
N GLY A 511 10.78 18.34 -19.24
CA GLY A 511 10.62 17.75 -17.91
C GLY A 511 10.09 18.73 -16.86
N GLY A 512 9.12 18.26 -16.07
CA GLY A 512 8.47 19.02 -15.01
C GLY A 512 7.19 19.73 -15.45
N VAL A 513 6.40 20.14 -14.45
CA VAL A 513 5.10 20.78 -14.68
C VAL A 513 5.29 22.29 -14.81
N ALA A 514 4.80 22.87 -15.92
CA ALA A 514 4.91 24.30 -16.16
C ALA A 514 4.07 25.14 -15.15
N LEU A 515 4.67 26.20 -14.60
CA LEU A 515 4.08 27.10 -13.61
C LEU A 515 3.36 28.30 -14.26
N THR A 516 2.60 28.03 -15.31
CA THR A 516 1.98 29.03 -16.21
C THR A 516 0.99 29.99 -15.57
N SER A 517 0.55 29.76 -14.32
CA SER A 517 -0.49 30.56 -13.67
C SER A 517 -0.33 30.64 -12.16
N GLY A 518 -0.86 31.71 -11.56
CA GLY A 518 -0.90 31.89 -10.10
C GLY A 518 -1.60 30.74 -9.36
N LEU A 519 -2.60 30.10 -9.98
CA LEU A 519 -3.27 28.92 -9.40
C LEU A 519 -2.32 27.72 -9.31
N ARG A 520 -1.51 27.45 -10.35
CA ARG A 520 -0.49 26.38 -10.31
C ARG A 520 0.57 26.69 -9.27
N ARG A 521 1.06 27.93 -9.25
CA ARG A 521 2.03 28.40 -8.23
C ARG A 521 1.48 28.23 -6.82
N PHE A 522 0.22 28.61 -6.56
CA PHE A 522 -0.42 28.40 -5.26
C PHE A 522 -0.57 26.92 -4.90
N ALA A 523 -1.00 26.08 -5.85
CA ALA A 523 -1.16 24.65 -5.62
C ALA A 523 0.18 23.99 -5.23
N TYR A 524 1.27 24.33 -5.92
CA TYR A 524 2.60 23.82 -5.62
C TYR A 524 3.23 24.43 -4.37
N ALA A 525 3.02 25.73 -4.12
CA ALA A 525 3.41 26.38 -2.87
C ALA A 525 2.77 25.69 -1.67
N SER A 526 1.49 25.36 -1.77
CA SER A 526 0.81 24.58 -0.74
C SER A 526 1.32 23.13 -0.68
N GLN A 527 1.57 22.49 -1.82
CA GLN A 527 2.03 21.09 -1.91
C GLN A 527 3.33 20.86 -1.16
N PHE A 528 4.31 21.73 -1.39
CA PHE A 528 5.65 21.66 -0.79
C PHE A 528 5.77 22.49 0.49
N ALA A 529 4.67 23.09 0.96
CA ALA A 529 4.66 24.04 2.08
C ALA A 529 5.71 25.17 1.93
N ASP A 530 5.93 25.61 0.69
CA ASP A 530 6.96 26.59 0.33
C ASP A 530 6.33 27.83 -0.34
N VAL A 531 6.25 28.91 0.43
CA VAL A 531 5.63 30.17 -0.01
C VAL A 531 6.43 30.87 -1.11
N ASN A 532 7.73 30.58 -1.24
CA ASN A 532 8.59 31.23 -2.24
C ASN A 532 8.16 30.88 -3.67
N ILE A 533 7.57 29.70 -3.88
CA ILE A 533 6.99 29.29 -5.17
C ILE A 533 5.91 30.29 -5.63
N LEU A 534 5.16 30.86 -4.68
CA LEU A 534 4.11 31.83 -4.96
C LEU A 534 4.64 33.27 -5.06
N LEU A 535 5.63 33.63 -4.26
CA LEU A 535 6.05 35.02 -4.07
C LEU A 535 7.30 35.44 -4.85
N SER A 536 8.15 34.50 -5.26
CA SER A 536 9.40 34.83 -5.94
C SER A 536 9.16 35.40 -7.34
N ASP A 537 9.78 36.54 -7.63
CA ASP A 537 9.75 37.17 -8.97
C ASP A 537 10.61 36.40 -9.99
N GLN A 538 11.50 35.53 -9.52
CA GLN A 538 12.36 34.70 -10.38
C GLN A 538 11.59 33.60 -11.13
N ILE A 539 10.36 33.30 -10.70
CA ILE A 539 9.51 32.28 -11.33
C ILE A 539 8.63 32.93 -12.39
N THR A 540 8.87 32.57 -13.64
CA THR A 540 8.14 33.03 -14.81
C THR A 540 7.09 32.01 -15.25
N PRO A 541 6.18 32.36 -16.17
CA PRO A 541 5.26 31.39 -16.78
C PRO A 541 5.95 30.25 -17.54
N ASP A 542 7.21 30.44 -17.96
CA ASP A 542 8.03 29.43 -18.66
C ASP A 542 8.73 28.48 -17.69
N SER A 543 8.82 28.86 -16.40
CA SER A 543 9.43 28.03 -15.36
C SER A 543 8.66 26.72 -15.15
N ARG A 544 9.39 25.64 -14.87
CA ARG A 544 8.83 24.30 -14.64
C ARG A 544 9.28 23.77 -13.29
N ILE A 545 8.33 23.21 -12.54
CA ILE A 545 8.64 22.51 -11.29
C ILE A 545 8.90 21.03 -11.56
N GLN A 546 10.10 20.57 -11.24
CA GLN A 546 10.50 19.17 -11.33
C GLN A 546 10.54 18.57 -9.93
N TYR A 547 9.73 17.53 -9.70
CA TYR A 547 9.59 16.84 -8.42
C TYR A 547 9.31 15.36 -8.64
N ARG A 548 9.42 14.55 -7.57
CA ARG A 548 9.56 13.08 -7.69
C ARG A 548 10.72 12.80 -8.65
N LYS A 549 11.88 13.36 -8.33
CA LYS A 549 13.09 13.26 -9.15
C LYS A 549 13.75 11.89 -8.99
N GLN A 550 13.64 11.32 -7.79
CA GLN A 550 14.07 9.96 -7.46
C GLN A 550 13.42 8.94 -8.39
N ILE A 551 14.25 8.11 -9.05
CA ILE A 551 13.80 7.10 -10.02
C ILE A 551 12.74 6.18 -9.40
N ARG A 552 13.01 5.65 -8.21
CA ARG A 552 12.12 4.69 -7.53
C ARG A 552 10.76 5.31 -7.16
N ASP A 553 10.77 6.52 -6.61
CA ASP A 553 9.55 7.23 -6.23
C ASP A 553 8.70 7.58 -7.45
N ARG A 554 9.36 8.02 -8.53
CA ARG A 554 8.71 8.33 -9.80
C ARG A 554 8.02 7.10 -10.39
N VAL A 555 8.76 6.00 -10.53
CA VAL A 555 8.24 4.77 -11.13
C VAL A 555 7.13 4.16 -10.26
N SER A 556 7.32 4.07 -8.95
CA SER A 556 6.31 3.51 -8.03
C SER A 556 5.06 4.38 -7.90
N THR A 557 5.16 5.68 -8.13
CA THR A 557 3.98 6.56 -8.22
C THR A 557 3.16 6.24 -9.48
N ILE A 558 3.81 6.01 -10.62
CA ILE A 558 3.12 5.70 -11.88
C ILE A 558 2.49 4.31 -11.83
N ALA A 559 3.26 3.31 -11.40
CA ALA A 559 2.87 1.90 -11.38
C ALA A 559 2.99 1.30 -9.95
N PRO A 560 2.11 1.68 -9.01
CA PRO A 560 2.21 1.26 -7.61
C PRO A 560 1.95 -0.23 -7.37
N PHE A 561 1.47 -0.94 -8.39
CA PHE A 561 1.19 -2.37 -8.41
C PHE A 561 2.40 -3.22 -8.83
N LEU A 562 3.50 -2.58 -9.25
CA LEU A 562 4.77 -3.27 -9.53
C LEU A 562 5.70 -3.18 -8.32
N LYS A 563 6.40 -4.28 -8.05
CA LYS A 563 7.47 -4.28 -7.04
C LYS A 563 8.77 -3.91 -7.72
N LEU A 564 9.38 -2.79 -7.34
CA LEU A 564 10.65 -2.36 -7.93
C LEU A 564 11.83 -3.11 -7.30
N ASP A 565 12.86 -3.31 -8.11
CA ASP A 565 14.21 -3.63 -7.60
C ASP A 565 14.70 -2.51 -6.67
N ARG A 566 15.70 -2.83 -5.86
CA ARG A 566 16.24 -1.88 -4.89
C ARG A 566 17.14 -0.84 -5.55
N ASP A 567 17.71 -1.20 -6.69
CA ASP A 567 18.87 -0.51 -7.25
C ASP A 567 18.64 -0.17 -8.74
N PRO A 568 18.27 1.08 -9.07
CA PRO A 568 18.28 1.58 -10.44
C PRO A 568 19.70 1.94 -10.87
N TYR A 569 20.07 1.60 -12.10
CA TYR A 569 21.44 1.84 -12.59
C TYR A 569 21.45 2.74 -13.83
N PRO A 570 22.46 3.62 -13.98
CA PRO A 570 22.59 4.49 -15.13
C PRO A 570 23.17 3.74 -16.34
N VAL A 571 22.67 4.09 -17.52
CA VAL A 571 23.11 3.53 -18.81
C VAL A 571 23.34 4.67 -19.80
N LEU A 572 24.49 4.64 -20.45
CA LEU A 572 24.82 5.51 -21.58
C LEU A 572 24.45 4.78 -22.87
N ASP A 573 23.54 5.34 -23.66
CA ASP A 573 23.19 4.75 -24.95
C ASP A 573 24.23 5.05 -26.04
N ASN A 574 24.08 4.41 -27.20
CA ASN A 574 24.98 4.63 -28.34
C ASN A 574 24.89 6.04 -28.95
N ALA A 575 23.84 6.79 -28.65
CA ALA A 575 23.67 8.18 -29.07
C ALA A 575 24.29 9.17 -28.06
N GLY A 576 24.84 8.69 -26.94
CA GLY A 576 25.44 9.52 -25.90
C GLY A 576 24.42 10.17 -24.96
N LYS A 577 23.21 9.60 -24.85
CA LYS A 577 22.18 9.98 -23.88
C LYS A 577 22.21 9.08 -22.66
N LEU A 578 21.86 9.65 -21.51
CA LEU A 578 21.85 8.96 -20.22
C LEU A 578 20.42 8.58 -19.82
N PHE A 579 20.26 7.33 -19.45
CA PHE A 579 19.01 6.77 -18.94
C PHE A 579 19.25 6.06 -17.63
N TRP A 580 18.22 5.93 -16.82
CA TRP A 580 18.18 5.01 -15.69
C TRP A 580 17.35 3.79 -16.06
N LEU A 581 17.89 2.61 -15.80
CA LEU A 581 17.16 1.36 -15.91
C LEU A 581 16.72 0.91 -14.53
N GLN A 582 15.44 0.56 -14.42
CA GLN A 582 14.84 0.05 -13.19
C GLN A 582 14.10 -1.24 -13.50
N ASP A 583 14.54 -2.31 -12.85
CA ASP A 583 13.86 -3.60 -12.88
C ASP A 583 12.57 -3.55 -12.05
N ALA A 584 11.49 -4.13 -12.58
CA ALA A 584 10.20 -4.19 -11.91
C ALA A 584 9.56 -5.58 -12.06
N TYR A 585 8.93 -6.01 -10.97
CA TYR A 585 8.45 -7.37 -10.79
C TYR A 585 6.95 -7.41 -10.50
N THR A 586 6.27 -8.42 -11.05
CA THR A 586 4.95 -8.82 -10.59
C THR A 586 5.11 -9.86 -9.48
N VAL A 587 4.38 -9.72 -8.38
CA VAL A 587 4.46 -10.62 -7.23
C VAL A 587 3.09 -11.04 -6.74
N SER A 588 3.01 -12.22 -6.12
CA SER A 588 1.81 -12.67 -5.43
C SER A 588 2.19 -13.51 -4.23
N GLY A 589 1.39 -13.43 -3.16
CA GLY A 589 1.46 -14.33 -2.00
C GLY A 589 0.42 -15.45 -2.05
N ARG A 590 -0.24 -15.65 -3.20
CA ARG A 590 -1.42 -16.51 -3.34
C ARG A 590 -1.25 -17.57 -4.43
N PHE A 591 -0.01 -17.95 -4.74
CA PHE A 591 0.26 -19.08 -5.64
C PHE A 591 0.09 -20.41 -4.86
N PRO A 592 -0.81 -21.30 -5.29
CA PRO A 592 -1.12 -22.52 -4.55
C PRO A 592 0.10 -23.43 -4.44
N TYR A 593 0.33 -24.01 -3.25
CA TYR A 593 1.46 -24.91 -2.94
C TYR A 593 2.86 -24.32 -3.04
N SER A 594 3.04 -23.06 -3.45
CA SER A 594 4.39 -22.48 -3.58
C SER A 594 4.90 -21.98 -2.23
N THR A 595 6.12 -22.37 -1.88
CA THR A 595 6.77 -21.93 -0.63
C THR A 595 7.08 -20.43 -0.67
N PRO A 596 6.66 -19.66 0.34
CA PRO A 596 6.93 -18.22 0.40
C PRO A 596 8.42 -17.92 0.64
N PHE A 597 8.91 -16.86 0.04
CA PHE A 597 10.22 -16.28 0.29
C PHE A 597 10.09 -15.06 1.21
N ASP A 598 10.88 -15.03 2.30
CA ASP A 598 10.86 -14.00 3.36
C ASP A 598 9.46 -13.68 3.92
N GLU A 599 8.52 -14.63 3.86
CA GLU A 599 7.09 -14.43 4.22
C GLU A 599 6.38 -13.31 3.43
N ARG A 600 6.96 -12.81 2.34
CA ARG A 600 6.43 -11.66 1.57
C ARG A 600 5.63 -12.07 0.34
N PHE A 601 6.12 -13.03 -0.42
CA PHE A 601 5.52 -13.49 -1.67
C PHE A 601 5.88 -14.96 -1.90
N ASN A 602 5.06 -15.66 -2.67
CA ASN A 602 5.33 -17.04 -3.10
C ASN A 602 5.28 -17.20 -4.63
N TYR A 603 5.33 -16.07 -5.34
CA TYR A 603 5.44 -15.98 -6.79
C TYR A 603 6.12 -14.65 -7.15
N ILE A 604 6.98 -14.69 -8.17
CA ILE A 604 7.65 -13.50 -8.71
C ILE A 604 7.99 -13.69 -10.19
N ARG A 605 7.83 -12.64 -10.99
CA ARG A 605 8.35 -12.53 -12.36
C ARG A 605 8.96 -11.17 -12.61
N ASN A 606 10.10 -11.12 -13.32
CA ASN A 606 10.70 -9.88 -13.82
C ASN A 606 9.94 -9.44 -15.07
N SER A 607 8.68 -9.02 -14.86
CA SER A 607 7.74 -8.78 -15.95
C SER A 607 8.02 -7.49 -16.73
N VAL A 608 8.69 -6.51 -16.11
CA VAL A 608 8.81 -5.16 -16.67
C VAL A 608 10.22 -4.59 -16.46
N LYS A 609 10.78 -3.98 -17.51
CA LYS A 609 11.91 -3.06 -17.40
C LYS A 609 11.40 -1.64 -17.58
N VAL A 610 11.88 -0.75 -16.74
CA VAL A 610 11.51 0.66 -16.79
C VAL A 610 12.73 1.46 -17.20
N VAL A 611 12.56 2.31 -18.20
CA VAL A 611 13.59 3.24 -18.68
C VAL A 611 13.15 4.64 -18.28
N VAL A 612 14.03 5.38 -17.60
CA VAL A 612 13.80 6.78 -17.23
C VAL A 612 14.84 7.65 -17.89
N ASP A 613 14.40 8.63 -18.68
CA ASP A 613 15.30 9.64 -19.27
C ASP A 613 15.87 10.52 -18.14
N ALA A 614 17.20 10.58 -18.01
CA ALA A 614 17.83 11.33 -16.92
C ALA A 614 17.69 12.86 -17.06
N TYR A 615 17.39 13.36 -18.27
CA TYR A 615 17.24 14.78 -18.59
C TYR A 615 15.78 15.24 -18.51
N ASN A 616 14.83 14.47 -19.09
CA ASN A 616 13.41 14.84 -19.13
C ASN A 616 12.56 14.15 -18.06
N GLY A 617 13.02 13.03 -17.50
CA GLY A 617 12.28 12.25 -16.51
C GLY A 617 11.06 11.54 -17.08
N SER A 618 10.95 11.44 -18.41
CA SER A 618 9.99 10.57 -19.07
C SER A 618 10.24 9.12 -18.66
N VAL A 619 9.18 8.33 -18.60
CA VAL A 619 9.24 6.95 -18.09
C VAL A 619 8.59 6.04 -19.11
N ASP A 620 9.34 5.06 -19.61
CA ASP A 620 8.84 4.04 -20.53
C ASP A 620 8.85 2.67 -19.84
N PHE A 621 7.72 1.96 -19.90
CA PHE A 621 7.56 0.61 -19.35
C PHE A 621 7.60 -0.41 -20.48
N TYR A 622 8.58 -1.30 -20.45
CA TYR A 622 8.74 -2.40 -21.40
C TYR A 622 8.33 -3.71 -20.75
N VAL A 623 7.24 -4.31 -21.24
CA VAL A 623 6.77 -5.62 -20.78
C VAL A 623 7.64 -6.70 -21.43
N ILE A 624 8.38 -7.46 -20.61
CA ILE A 624 9.27 -8.55 -21.05
C ILE A 624 8.56 -9.89 -20.93
N GLU A 625 7.89 -10.13 -19.81
CA GLU A 625 7.20 -11.39 -19.51
C GLU A 625 5.78 -11.07 -19.01
N PRO A 626 4.80 -11.06 -19.92
CA PRO A 626 3.42 -10.63 -19.64
C PRO A 626 2.63 -11.61 -18.76
#